data_AF-A0A5N9DR51-F1
#
_entry.id   AF-A0A5N9DR51-F1
#
_cell.length_a   1.000
_cell.length_b   1.000
_cell.length_c   1.000
_cell.angle_alpha   90.00
_cell.angle_beta   90.00
_cell.angle_gamma   90.00
#
_symmetry.space_group_name_H-M   'P 1'
#
loop_
_entity.id
_entity.type
_entity.pdbx_description
1 polymer ?
#
loop_
_entity_poly.entity_id
_entity_poly.type
_entity_poly.pdbx_seq_one_letter_code
_entity_poly.pdbx_strand_id
1 'polypeptide(L)' 'MAVTKQQIISGLVSLGIQPGITVMMHSSLSALGPVEGGSETVVDALFEVIGQHGTLLVPAFRDSVWDDDYSDF' A
#
# COMPACT_ATOMS: atom_id res chain seq x y z
N MET A 1 12.42 -0.05 -17.97
CA MET A 1 11.20 -0.88 -18.12
C MET A 1 10.27 -0.52 -16.97
N ALA A 2 8.96 -0.45 -17.23
CA ALA A 2 7.99 -0.19 -16.18
C ALA A 2 7.71 -1.48 -15.38
N VAL A 3 7.41 -1.33 -14.10
CA VAL A 3 6.96 -2.41 -13.21
C VAL A 3 5.54 -2.81 -13.59
N THR A 4 5.30 -4.10 -13.76
CA THR A 4 3.99 -4.65 -14.14
C THR A 4 3.19 -5.09 -12.92
N LYS A 5 1.87 -5.23 -13.08
CA LYS A 5 0.98 -5.79 -12.04
C LYS A 5 1.47 -7.14 -11.51
N GLN A 6 1.89 -8.03 -12.41
CA GLN A 6 2.35 -9.39 -12.06
C GLN A 6 3.62 -9.39 -11.22
N GLN A 7 4.54 -8.44 -11.48
CA GLN A 7 5.75 -8.27 -10.68
C GLN A 7 5.41 -7.78 -9.27
N ILE A 8 4.45 -6.86 -9.14
CA ILE A 8 3.96 -6.38 -7.83
C ILE A 8 3.31 -7.54 -7.07
N ILE A 9 2.40 -8.28 -7.68
CA ILE A 9 1.75 -9.46 -7.07
C ILE A 9 2.80 -10.45 -6.57
N SER A 10 3.77 -10.79 -7.42
CA SER A 10 4.84 -11.73 -7.06
C SER A 10 5.66 -11.21 -5.87
N GLY A 11 6.01 -9.92 -5.86
CA GLY A 11 6.71 -9.29 -4.75
C GLY A 11 5.91 -9.33 -3.44
N LEU A 12 4.62 -8.99 -3.48
CA LEU A 12 3.73 -9.02 -2.31
C LEU A 12 3.62 -10.45 -1.73
N VAL A 13 3.41 -11.45 -2.58
CA VAL A 13 3.39 -12.86 -2.15
C VAL A 13 4.73 -13.29 -1.56
N SER A 14 5.85 -12.85 -2.15
CA SER A 14 7.20 -13.13 -1.65
C SER A 14 7.45 -12.53 -0.26
N LEU A 15 6.80 -11.40 0.06
CA LEU A 15 6.82 -10.78 1.38
C LEU A 15 5.92 -11.49 2.40
N GLY A 16 5.19 -12.53 1.99
CA GLY A 16 4.30 -13.31 2.85
C GLY A 16 2.87 -12.76 2.94
N ILE A 17 2.48 -11.84 2.05
CA ILE A 17 1.09 -11.37 1.96
C ILE A 17 0.23 -12.51 1.40
N GLN A 18 -0.85 -12.82 2.09
CA GLN A 18 -1.74 -13.94 1.78
C GLN A 18 -3.20 -13.47 1.68
N PRO A 19 -4.07 -14.28 1.04
CA PRO A 19 -5.50 -14.01 1.05
C PRO A 19 -6.07 -13.94 2.47
N GLY A 20 -6.99 -13.02 2.72
CA GLY A 20 -7.67 -12.85 4.00
C GLY A 20 -6.92 -12.04 5.06
N ILE A 21 -5.71 -11.53 4.77
CA ILE A 21 -4.95 -10.75 5.75
C ILE A 21 -5.48 -9.32 5.90
N THR A 22 -5.21 -8.73 7.06
CA THR A 22 -5.29 -7.28 7.26
C THR A 22 -3.90 -6.68 7.09
N VAL A 23 -3.76 -5.71 6.18
CA VAL A 23 -2.49 -5.02 5.92
C VAL A 23 -2.67 -3.51 5.98
N MET A 24 -1.70 -2.82 6.58
CA MET A 24 -1.59 -1.36 6.47
C MET A 24 -0.52 -1.02 5.44
N MET A 25 -0.88 -0.25 4.41
CA MET A 25 0.06 0.21 3.39
C MET A 25 0.47 1.66 3.66
N HIS A 26 1.78 1.87 3.76
CA HIS A 26 2.40 3.18 3.60
C HIS A 26 3.45 3.08 2.49
N SER A 27 3.27 3.83 1.41
CA SER A 27 3.99 3.59 0.16
C SER A 27 4.43 4.87 -0.52
N SER A 28 5.54 4.79 -1.26
CA SER A 28 6.00 5.81 -2.19
C SER A 28 5.98 5.24 -3.61
N LEU A 29 5.07 5.74 -4.46
CA LEU A 29 4.97 5.27 -5.85
C LEU A 29 6.28 5.50 -6.64
N SER A 30 6.96 6.61 -6.38
CA SER A 30 8.23 6.92 -7.04
C SER A 30 9.36 5.96 -6.66
N ALA A 31 9.33 5.35 -5.47
CA ALA A 31 10.32 4.37 -5.05
C ALA A 31 10.21 3.03 -5.80
N LEU A 32 9.04 2.72 -6.36
CA LEU A 32 8.85 1.57 -7.26
C LEU A 32 9.37 1.82 -8.68
N GLY A 33 9.69 3.08 -9.02
CA GLY A 33 9.95 3.50 -10.38
C GLY A 33 8.67 3.61 -11.23
N PRO A 34 8.78 3.67 -12.57
CA PRO A 34 7.60 3.71 -13.45
C PRO A 34 6.77 2.45 -13.29
N VAL A 35 5.46 2.58 -13.04
CA VAL A 35 4.51 1.46 -12.95
C VAL A 35 3.56 1.54 -14.14
N GLU A 36 3.34 0.42 -14.84
CA GLU A 36 2.32 0.33 -15.89
C GLU A 36 0.94 0.60 -15.26
N GLY A 37 0.18 1.56 -15.79
CA GLY A 37 -1.12 1.94 -15.19
C GLY A 37 -1.01 2.73 -13.87
N GLY A 38 0.19 3.12 -13.43
CA GLY A 38 0.39 3.99 -12.28
C GLY A 38 -0.07 3.38 -10.94
N SER A 39 -0.60 4.23 -10.06
CA SER A 39 -1.02 3.83 -8.71
C SER A 39 -2.17 2.82 -8.69
N GLU A 40 -3.09 2.88 -9.67
CA GLU A 40 -4.22 1.96 -9.75
C GLU A 40 -3.74 0.51 -9.84
N THR A 41 -2.67 0.26 -10.60
CA THR A 41 -2.08 -1.08 -10.73
C THR A 41 -1.48 -1.60 -9.42
N VAL A 42 -0.95 -0.71 -8.57
CA VAL A 42 -0.45 -1.09 -7.23
C VAL A 42 -1.62 -1.51 -6.33
N VAL A 43 -2.70 -0.71 -6.33
CA VAL A 43 -3.91 -0.99 -5.53
C VAL A 43 -4.59 -2.27 -5.99
N ASP A 44 -4.73 -2.46 -7.30
CA ASP A 44 -5.33 -3.66 -7.89
C ASP A 44 -4.52 -4.92 -7.58
N ALA A 45 -3.19 -4.84 -7.61
CA ALA A 45 -2.32 -5.95 -7.22
C ALA A 45 -2.52 -6.32 -5.74
N LEU A 46 -2.60 -5.33 -4.85
CA LEU A 46 -2.88 -5.55 -3.43
C LEU A 46 -4.25 -6.20 -3.21
N PHE A 47 -5.31 -5.68 -3.83
CA PHE A 47 -6.65 -6.28 -3.73
C PHE A 47 -6.71 -7.70 -4.28
N GLU A 48 -5.98 -7.99 -5.36
CA GLU A 48 -5.90 -9.34 -5.91
C GLU A 48 -5.23 -10.32 -4.94
N VAL A 49 -4.14 -9.91 -4.28
CA VAL A 49 -3.41 -10.77 -3.34
C VAL A 49 -4.17 -10.99 -2.04
N ILE A 50 -4.75 -9.94 -1.44
CA ILE A 50 -5.46 -10.07 -0.15
C ILE A 50 -6.87 -10.67 -0.33
N GLY A 51 -7.45 -10.57 -1.53
CA GLY A 51 -8.76 -11.14 -1.86
C GLY A 51 -9.93 -10.47 -1.13
N GLN A 52 -11.14 -10.98 -1.37
CA GLN A 52 -12.40 -10.39 -0.87
C GLN A 52 -12.55 -10.41 0.65
N HIS A 53 -11.82 -11.29 1.34
CA HIS A 53 -11.84 -11.39 2.80
C HIS A 53 -10.67 -10.64 3.46
N GLY A 54 -9.76 -10.07 2.67
CA GLY A 54 -8.66 -9.25 3.17
C GLY A 54 -9.11 -7.83 3.50
N THR A 55 -8.30 -7.13 4.28
CA THR A 55 -8.53 -5.72 4.63
C THR A 55 -7.29 -4.91 4.28
N LEU A 56 -7.48 -3.85 3.50
CA LEU A 56 -6.43 -2.86 3.21
C LEU A 56 -6.72 -1.58 4.00
N LEU A 57 -5.78 -1.19 4.86
CA LEU A 57 -5.78 0.08 5.57
C LEU A 57 -4.74 1.01 4.96
N VAL A 58 -5.15 2.23 4.61
CA VAL A 58 -4.25 3.25 4.06
C VAL A 58 -4.42 4.53 4.87
N PRO A 59 -3.34 5.11 5.40
CA PRO A 59 -3.42 6.41 6.05
C PRO A 59 -3.82 7.50 5.05
N ALA A 60 -4.94 8.16 5.30
CA ALA A 60 -5.43 9.31 4.51
C ALA A 60 -5.33 10.61 5.32
N PHE A 61 -4.17 10.82 5.95
CA PHE A 61 -3.91 12.03 6.72
C PHE A 61 -3.92 13.24 5.80
N ARG A 62 -4.73 14.25 6.14
CA ARG A 62 -4.77 15.53 5.42
C ARG A 62 -3.73 16.51 5.94
N ASP A 63 -3.50 16.48 7.25
CA ASP A 63 -2.59 17.36 7.97
C ASP A 63 -1.69 16.50 8.86
N SER A 64 -0.39 16.78 8.88
CA SER A 64 0.46 16.29 9.96
C SER A 64 0.02 16.99 11.23
N VAL A 65 -0.53 16.25 12.19
CA VAL A 65 -0.87 16.76 13.52
C VAL A 65 0.45 17.13 14.20
N TRP A 66 0.89 18.36 14.00
CA TRP A 66 1.89 19.01 14.84
C TRP A 66 1.11 19.85 15.84
N ASP A 67 0.87 19.29 17.01
CA ASP A 67 0.58 20.09 18.18
C ASP A 67 1.85 20.07 19.02
N ASP A 68 2.60 21.17 19.00
CA ASP A 68 3.83 21.32 19.81
C ASP A 68 3.49 21.60 21.29
N ASP A 69 2.21 21.68 21.64
CA ASP A 69 1.77 22.07 22.98
C ASP A 69 1.17 20.90 23.78
N TYR A 70 2.06 20.06 24.33
CA TYR A 70 1.71 19.10 25.40
C TYR A 70 1.75 19.75 26.80
N SER A 71 1.44 21.05 26.93
CA SER A 71 1.50 21.73 28.23
C SER A 71 0.31 21.49 29.16
N ASP A 72 -0.71 20.76 28.69
CA ASP A 72 -1.95 20.49 29.45
C ASP A 72 -2.04 19.10 30.10
N PHE A 73 -0.92 18.37 30.24
CA PHE A 73 -0.80 17.19 31.11
C PHE A 73 0.21 17.39 32.26
#